data_AF-A0A962ULA7-F1
#
_entry.id   AF-A0A962ULA7-F1
#
_cell.length_a   1.000
_cell.length_b   1.000
_cell.length_c   1.000
_cell.angle_alpha   90.00
_cell.angle_beta   90.00
_cell.angle_gamma   90.00
#
_symmetry.space_group_name_H-M   'P 1'
#
loop_
_entity.id
_entity.type
_entity.pdbx_description
1 polymer ?
#
loop_
_entity_poly.entity_id
_entity_poly.type
_entity_poly.pdbx_seq_one_letter_code
_entity_poly.pdbx_strand_id
1 'polypeptide(L)'
;MAQDEDGHIVDPFGGRADLDARLLRQVSPAFVEDPLRLLRIARFAAKLGDHGFHVAHATHRLLCAMVQRGDMAHLTRERLWREMNKAMQTARPWRFFEVLHSCGALQELIKPLADAMGPSRGHGTGVDSAPIAALKRAAAQTTDAAQCLAATLLSCVDTAAAAEALGERLRADRVTSLLLRRAAAARALCERVEHMDIHALFDLAQMWRAFDSGRDIGALVRVCEAQRTDARLGRMLSTALPAARAISAATLKESGVNGPQLGEQLAQQRRDAMRRALHAAGLVT
;
A
#
# COMPACT_ATOMS: atom_id res chain seq x y z
N MET A 1 -16.97 -28.97 -5.42
CA MET A 1 -18.03 -29.53 -4.57
C MET A 1 -19.34 -28.85 -4.93
N ALA A 2 -20.41 -29.62 -4.98
CA ALA A 2 -21.78 -29.13 -5.01
C ALA A 2 -22.55 -29.78 -3.85
N GLN A 3 -23.59 -29.11 -3.37
CA GLN A 3 -24.53 -29.67 -2.41
C GLN A 3 -25.89 -29.74 -3.10
N ASP A 4 -26.55 -30.89 -3.05
CA ASP A 4 -27.92 -31.04 -3.55
C ASP A 4 -28.96 -30.54 -2.54
N GLU A 5 -30.24 -30.61 -2.91
CA GLU A 5 -31.36 -30.13 -2.08
C GLU A 5 -31.53 -30.94 -0.78
N ASP A 6 -31.09 -32.21 -0.78
CA ASP A 6 -31.12 -33.11 0.38
C ASP A 6 -29.89 -32.95 1.29
N GLY A 7 -28.95 -32.08 0.91
CA GLY A 7 -27.76 -31.77 1.66
C GLY A 7 -26.56 -32.71 1.39
N HIS A 8 -26.66 -33.64 0.44
CA HIS A 8 -25.54 -34.50 0.05
C HIS A 8 -24.48 -33.70 -0.70
N ILE A 9 -23.22 -33.99 -0.39
CA ILE A 9 -22.08 -33.32 -0.98
C ILE A 9 -21.49 -34.19 -2.10
N VAL A 10 -21.47 -33.63 -3.31
CA VAL A 10 -20.81 -34.23 -4.47
C VAL A 10 -19.43 -33.60 -4.65
N ASP A 11 -18.37 -34.41 -4.48
CA ASP A 11 -16.97 -33.97 -4.49
C ASP A 11 -16.06 -34.83 -5.39
N PRO A 12 -16.14 -34.68 -6.72
CA PRO A 12 -15.39 -35.53 -7.65
C PRO A 12 -13.87 -35.26 -7.67
N PHE A 13 -13.42 -34.14 -7.06
CA PHE A 13 -12.03 -33.71 -7.09
C PHE A 13 -11.34 -33.77 -5.73
N GLY A 14 -12.01 -34.30 -4.70
CA GLY A 14 -11.46 -34.38 -3.34
C GLY A 14 -11.23 -33.02 -2.68
N GLY A 15 -12.07 -32.03 -2.99
CA GLY A 15 -12.01 -30.70 -2.39
C GLY A 15 -12.14 -30.72 -0.86
N ARG A 16 -12.87 -31.67 -0.27
CA ARG A 16 -12.95 -31.83 1.19
C ARG A 16 -11.59 -32.13 1.80
N ALA A 17 -10.84 -33.07 1.22
CA ALA A 17 -9.49 -33.41 1.69
C ALA A 17 -8.53 -32.22 1.56
N ASP A 18 -8.63 -31.43 0.48
CA ASP A 18 -7.83 -30.21 0.34
C ASP A 18 -8.25 -29.12 1.35
N LEU A 19 -9.55 -28.99 1.70
CA LEU A 19 -10.00 -28.07 2.74
C LEU A 19 -9.47 -28.45 4.13
N ASP A 20 -9.42 -29.75 4.43
CA ASP A 20 -8.90 -30.29 5.69
C ASP A 20 -7.38 -30.12 5.76
N ALA A 21 -6.68 -30.36 4.65
CA ALA A 21 -5.23 -30.17 4.51
C ALA A 21 -4.81 -28.69 4.31
N ARG A 22 -5.77 -27.76 4.22
CA ARG A 22 -5.53 -26.32 3.95
C ARG A 22 -4.76 -26.08 2.65
N LEU A 23 -5.12 -26.79 1.59
CA LEU A 23 -4.46 -26.75 0.29
C LEU A 23 -5.27 -25.98 -0.75
N LEU A 24 -4.58 -25.12 -1.50
CA LEU A 24 -5.09 -24.52 -2.73
C LEU A 24 -4.56 -25.33 -3.92
N ARG A 25 -5.44 -26.14 -4.50
CA ARG A 25 -5.11 -27.05 -5.60
C ARG A 25 -5.92 -26.73 -6.86
N GLN A 26 -5.27 -26.77 -8.01
CA GLN A 26 -5.94 -26.78 -9.31
C GLN A 26 -6.58 -28.15 -9.58
N VAL A 27 -7.74 -28.20 -10.24
CA VAL A 27 -8.52 -29.44 -10.43
C VAL A 27 -8.55 -29.97 -11.86
N SER A 28 -8.01 -29.24 -12.84
CA SER A 28 -8.12 -29.62 -14.26
C SER A 28 -6.96 -29.08 -15.10
N PRO A 29 -6.48 -29.84 -16.11
CA PRO A 29 -5.52 -29.35 -17.11
C PRO A 29 -5.95 -28.04 -17.78
N ALA A 30 -7.26 -27.80 -17.92
CA ALA A 30 -7.80 -26.56 -18.44
C ALA A 30 -7.37 -25.33 -17.63
N PHE A 31 -6.85 -25.49 -16.40
CA PHE A 31 -6.31 -24.41 -15.56
C PHE A 31 -5.42 -23.44 -16.35
N VAL A 32 -4.57 -23.96 -17.24
CA VAL A 32 -3.58 -23.17 -17.97
C VAL A 32 -4.17 -22.29 -19.08
N GLU A 33 -5.43 -22.51 -19.46
CA GLU A 33 -6.10 -21.76 -20.53
C GLU A 33 -6.36 -20.28 -20.18
N ASP A 34 -6.40 -19.94 -18.89
CA ASP A 34 -6.61 -18.56 -18.44
C ASP A 34 -5.60 -18.16 -17.34
N PRO A 35 -4.58 -17.33 -17.65
CA PRO A 35 -3.56 -16.91 -16.69
C PRO A 35 -4.14 -16.12 -15.51
N LEU A 36 -5.37 -15.60 -15.59
CA LEU A 36 -6.05 -14.98 -14.44
C LEU A 36 -6.23 -15.97 -13.27
N ARG A 37 -6.30 -17.28 -13.54
CA ARG A 37 -6.45 -18.29 -12.49
C ARG A 37 -5.23 -18.32 -11.56
N LEU A 38 -4.03 -17.98 -12.05
CA LEU A 38 -2.84 -17.79 -11.21
C LEU A 38 -3.07 -16.64 -10.21
N LEU A 39 -3.54 -15.48 -10.68
CA LEU A 39 -3.85 -14.34 -9.79
C LEU A 39 -4.95 -14.70 -8.77
N ARG A 40 -5.94 -15.50 -9.19
CA ARG A 40 -7.02 -15.96 -8.29
C ARG A 40 -6.47 -16.88 -7.21
N ILE A 41 -5.54 -17.79 -7.53
CA ILE A 41 -4.85 -18.62 -6.51
C ILE A 41 -4.09 -17.72 -5.52
N ALA A 42 -3.31 -16.75 -6.01
CA ALA A 42 -2.61 -15.81 -5.15
C ALA A 42 -3.58 -15.04 -4.23
N ARG A 43 -4.74 -14.63 -4.75
CA ARG A 43 -5.77 -13.97 -3.95
C ARG A 43 -6.43 -14.91 -2.95
N PHE A 44 -6.66 -16.18 -3.29
CA PHE A 44 -7.16 -17.16 -2.32
C PHE A 44 -6.15 -17.43 -1.20
N ALA A 45 -4.85 -17.44 -1.51
CA ALA A 45 -3.80 -17.54 -0.49
C ALA A 45 -3.82 -16.33 0.47
N ALA A 46 -4.15 -15.14 -0.02
CA ALA A 46 -4.35 -13.95 0.80
C ALA A 46 -5.66 -13.98 1.61
N LYS A 47 -6.76 -14.40 0.99
CA LYS A 47 -8.08 -14.53 1.62
C LYS A 47 -8.11 -15.57 2.74
N LEU A 48 -7.53 -16.72 2.51
CA LEU A 48 -7.60 -17.87 3.42
C LEU A 48 -6.33 -18.03 4.26
N GLY A 49 -5.42 -17.05 4.22
CA GLY A 49 -4.14 -17.10 4.90
C GLY A 49 -4.24 -17.22 6.42
N ASP A 50 -5.27 -16.64 7.04
CA ASP A 50 -5.54 -16.80 8.48
C ASP A 50 -5.99 -18.20 8.87
N HIS A 51 -6.53 -18.96 7.92
CA HIS A 51 -6.92 -20.36 8.12
C HIS A 51 -5.79 -21.34 7.79
N GLY A 52 -4.57 -20.85 7.54
CA GLY A 52 -3.40 -21.68 7.24
C GLY A 52 -3.36 -22.23 5.80
N PHE A 53 -4.20 -21.71 4.90
CA PHE A 53 -4.19 -22.18 3.50
C PHE A 53 -2.90 -21.81 2.78
N HIS A 54 -2.38 -22.77 2.03
CA HIS A 54 -1.19 -22.61 1.21
C HIS A 54 -1.35 -23.30 -0.14
N VAL A 55 -0.56 -22.87 -1.12
CA VAL A 55 -0.61 -23.44 -2.48
C VAL A 55 0.00 -24.83 -2.46
N ALA A 56 -0.74 -25.83 -2.95
CA ALA A 56 -0.23 -27.19 -3.03
C ALA A 56 1.02 -27.25 -3.92
N HIS A 57 2.04 -28.02 -3.53
CA HIS A 57 3.33 -28.11 -4.25
C HIS A 57 3.17 -28.38 -5.76
N ALA A 58 2.29 -29.31 -6.15
CA ALA A 58 2.03 -29.60 -7.56
C ALA A 58 1.39 -28.42 -8.30
N THR A 59 0.53 -27.66 -7.63
CA THR A 59 -0.07 -26.45 -8.18
C THR A 59 0.96 -25.34 -8.31
N HIS A 60 1.83 -25.16 -7.31
CA HIS A 60 2.93 -24.19 -7.39
C HIS A 60 3.87 -24.48 -8.57
N ARG A 61 4.27 -25.74 -8.77
CA ARG A 61 5.06 -26.14 -9.96
C ARG A 61 4.35 -25.80 -11.27
N LEU A 62 3.04 -26.00 -11.35
CA LEU A 62 2.26 -25.60 -12.52
C LEU A 62 2.31 -24.07 -12.73
N LEU A 63 2.16 -23.28 -11.66
CA LEU A 63 2.27 -21.82 -11.75
C LEU A 63 3.65 -21.39 -12.29
N CYS A 64 4.73 -22.00 -11.82
CA CYS A 64 6.08 -21.73 -12.33
C CYS A 64 6.19 -22.08 -13.82
N ALA A 65 5.65 -23.23 -14.25
CA ALA A 65 5.68 -23.64 -15.64
C ALA A 65 4.88 -22.69 -16.55
N MET A 66 3.73 -22.20 -16.09
CA MET A 66 2.93 -21.19 -16.82
C MET A 66 3.71 -19.89 -17.03
N VAL A 67 4.41 -19.43 -15.99
CA VAL A 67 5.28 -18.24 -16.07
C VAL A 67 6.42 -18.49 -17.05
N GLN A 68 7.14 -19.61 -16.94
CA GLN A 68 8.25 -19.95 -17.85
C GLN A 68 7.83 -20.04 -19.33
N ARG A 69 6.58 -20.43 -19.61
CA ARG A 69 6.03 -20.47 -20.97
C ARG A 69 5.66 -19.07 -21.51
N GLY A 70 5.65 -18.04 -20.67
CA GLY A 70 5.26 -16.69 -21.03
C GLY A 70 3.75 -16.44 -21.01
N ASP A 71 2.97 -17.29 -20.32
CA ASP A 71 1.50 -17.15 -20.29
C ASP A 71 1.04 -15.81 -19.70
N MET A 72 1.88 -15.16 -18.88
CA MET A 72 1.56 -13.87 -18.28
C MET A 72 1.44 -12.75 -19.31
N ALA A 73 2.02 -12.91 -20.51
CA ALA A 73 1.88 -11.96 -21.61
C ALA A 73 0.40 -11.80 -22.07
N HIS A 74 -0.44 -12.82 -21.86
CA HIS A 74 -1.86 -12.79 -22.21
C HIS A 74 -2.74 -12.14 -21.12
N LEU A 75 -2.15 -11.73 -19.99
CA LEU A 75 -2.88 -11.12 -18.88
C LEU A 75 -2.88 -9.59 -19.01
N THR A 76 -4.06 -9.00 -19.19
CA THR A 76 -4.17 -7.53 -19.28
C THR A 76 -3.92 -6.84 -17.92
N ARG A 77 -3.49 -5.58 -17.99
CA ARG A 77 -3.19 -4.75 -16.80
C ARG A 77 -4.43 -4.50 -15.95
N GLU A 78 -5.59 -4.35 -16.57
CA GLU A 78 -6.88 -4.14 -15.90
C GLU A 78 -7.30 -5.39 -15.11
N ARG A 79 -7.06 -6.59 -15.67
CA ARG A 79 -7.32 -7.86 -14.97
C ARG A 79 -6.38 -8.02 -13.78
N LEU A 80 -5.10 -7.69 -13.95
CA LEU A 80 -4.13 -7.65 -12.85
C LEU A 80 -4.56 -6.68 -11.75
N TRP A 81 -4.84 -5.42 -12.11
CA TRP A 81 -5.22 -4.38 -11.15
C TRP A 81 -6.47 -4.74 -10.36
N ARG A 82 -7.48 -5.32 -11.02
CA ARG A 82 -8.72 -5.76 -10.37
C ARG A 82 -8.48 -6.87 -9.35
N GLU A 83 -7.62 -7.85 -9.65
CA GLU A 83 -7.30 -8.90 -8.67
C GLU A 83 -6.42 -8.38 -7.53
N MET A 84 -5.48 -7.46 -7.80
CA MET A 84 -4.71 -6.77 -6.76
C MET A 84 -5.62 -6.02 -5.78
N ASN A 85 -6.59 -5.25 -6.27
CA ASN A 85 -7.55 -4.53 -5.43
C ASN A 85 -8.34 -5.48 -4.52
N LYS A 86 -8.87 -6.58 -5.09
CA LYS A 86 -9.60 -7.58 -4.30
C LYS A 86 -8.69 -8.26 -3.28
N ALA A 87 -7.41 -8.48 -3.59
CA ALA A 87 -6.46 -9.08 -2.67
C ALA A 87 -6.14 -8.16 -1.49
N MET A 88 -6.10 -6.84 -1.68
CA MET A 88 -5.83 -5.90 -0.59
C MET A 88 -6.95 -5.83 0.46
N GLN A 89 -8.16 -6.27 0.10
CA GLN A 89 -9.31 -6.33 1.00
C GLN A 89 -9.43 -7.69 1.72
N THR A 90 -8.37 -8.50 1.70
CA THR A 90 -8.32 -9.80 2.36
C THR A 90 -7.60 -9.72 3.70
N ALA A 91 -7.66 -10.80 4.49
CA ALA A 91 -7.04 -10.84 5.81
C ALA A 91 -5.50 -10.81 5.78
N ARG A 92 -4.87 -11.45 4.77
CA ARG A 92 -3.40 -11.46 4.61
C ARG A 92 -2.99 -11.00 3.21
N PRO A 93 -3.14 -9.72 2.87
CA PRO A 93 -2.94 -9.21 1.51
C PRO A 93 -1.53 -9.45 0.97
N TRP A 94 -0.50 -9.46 1.83
CA TRP A 94 0.89 -9.73 1.44
C TRP A 94 1.10 -11.11 0.82
N ARG A 95 0.30 -12.12 1.19
CA ARG A 95 0.39 -13.47 0.60
C ARG A 95 0.14 -13.47 -0.90
N PHE A 96 -0.62 -12.51 -1.41
CA PHE A 96 -0.83 -12.34 -2.85
C PHE A 96 0.51 -12.12 -3.56
N PHE A 97 1.29 -11.14 -3.11
CA PHE A 97 2.59 -10.83 -3.70
C PHE A 97 3.63 -11.92 -3.42
N GLU A 98 3.61 -12.56 -2.26
CA GLU A 98 4.49 -13.70 -1.96
C GLU A 98 4.27 -14.86 -2.94
N VAL A 99 3.02 -15.22 -3.25
CA VAL A 99 2.73 -16.28 -4.23
C VAL A 99 3.24 -15.88 -5.62
N LEU A 100 2.91 -14.67 -6.09
CA LEU A 100 3.38 -14.18 -7.40
C LEU A 100 4.91 -14.13 -7.49
N HIS A 101 5.57 -13.74 -6.41
CA HIS A 101 7.02 -13.69 -6.34
C HIS A 101 7.63 -15.09 -6.34
N SER A 102 7.05 -16.02 -5.58
CA SER A 102 7.54 -17.40 -5.47
C SER A 102 7.48 -18.20 -6.77
N CYS A 103 6.55 -17.89 -7.68
CA CYS A 103 6.45 -18.55 -8.98
C CYS A 103 7.05 -17.73 -10.13
N GLY A 104 7.67 -16.58 -9.85
CA GLY A 104 8.28 -15.70 -10.84
C GLY A 104 7.31 -14.78 -11.60
N ALA A 105 5.99 -14.95 -11.45
CA ALA A 105 5.00 -14.12 -12.14
C ALA A 105 5.17 -12.63 -11.85
N LEU A 106 5.61 -12.28 -10.64
CA LEU A 106 5.81 -10.88 -10.25
C LEU A 106 6.91 -10.20 -11.11
N GLN A 107 7.91 -10.94 -11.58
CA GLN A 107 8.99 -10.40 -12.42
C GLN A 107 8.45 -9.89 -13.76
N GLU A 108 7.53 -10.64 -14.37
CA GLU A 108 6.89 -10.28 -15.64
C GLU A 108 5.80 -9.23 -15.47
N LEU A 109 5.05 -9.31 -14.38
CA LEU A 109 3.90 -8.45 -14.14
C LEU A 109 4.30 -7.09 -13.55
N ILE A 110 5.16 -7.04 -12.53
CA ILE A 110 5.51 -5.81 -11.81
C ILE A 110 7.00 -5.84 -11.45
N LYS A 111 7.87 -5.80 -12.46
CA LYS A 111 9.33 -5.90 -12.28
C LYS A 111 9.89 -5.06 -11.13
N PRO A 112 9.59 -3.76 -10.96
CA PRO A 112 10.14 -2.98 -9.86
C PRO A 112 9.74 -3.49 -8.47
N LEU A 113 8.55 -4.09 -8.35
CA LEU A 113 8.12 -4.70 -7.09
C LEU A 113 8.86 -6.01 -6.82
N ALA A 114 9.09 -6.83 -7.85
CA ALA A 114 9.93 -8.02 -7.72
C ALA A 114 11.38 -7.64 -7.34
N ASP A 115 11.97 -6.65 -8.03
CA ASP A 115 13.30 -6.14 -7.73
C ASP A 115 13.40 -5.63 -6.28
N ALA A 116 12.42 -4.85 -5.82
CA ALA A 116 12.36 -4.33 -4.44
C ALA A 116 12.10 -5.42 -3.38
N MET A 117 11.47 -6.53 -3.76
CA MET A 117 11.32 -7.70 -2.89
C MET A 117 12.61 -8.53 -2.78
N GLY A 118 13.55 -8.35 -3.72
CA GLY A 118 14.79 -9.12 -3.78
C GLY A 118 14.57 -10.58 -4.19
N PRO A 119 15.56 -11.47 -4.04
CA PRO A 119 15.40 -12.87 -4.42
C PRO A 119 14.32 -13.56 -3.59
N SER A 120 13.59 -14.49 -4.22
CA SER A 120 12.56 -15.28 -3.54
C SER A 120 13.20 -16.15 -2.45
N ARG A 121 12.93 -15.82 -1.20
CA ARG A 121 13.39 -16.59 -0.04
C ARG A 121 12.36 -17.70 0.23
N GLY A 122 12.83 -18.93 0.37
CA GLY A 122 11.98 -20.07 0.72
C GLY A 122 11.20 -19.86 2.02
N HIS A 123 10.23 -20.73 2.31
CA HIS A 123 9.40 -20.64 3.51
C HIS A 123 10.25 -20.76 4.79
N GLY A 124 10.53 -19.64 5.46
CA GLY A 124 11.08 -19.64 6.82
C GLY A 124 12.02 -18.47 7.12
N THR A 125 11.68 -17.71 8.17
CA THR A 125 12.58 -16.89 9.00
C THR A 125 13.35 -15.71 8.38
N GLY A 126 13.01 -15.27 7.16
CA GLY A 126 13.56 -14.04 6.59
C GLY A 126 12.89 -12.77 7.13
N VAL A 127 13.67 -11.71 7.33
CA VAL A 127 13.13 -10.34 7.48
C VAL A 127 12.29 -10.01 6.24
N ASP A 128 11.08 -9.50 6.44
CA ASP A 128 10.20 -9.06 5.35
C ASP A 128 10.93 -8.04 4.46
N SER A 129 10.78 -8.18 3.14
CA SER A 129 11.25 -7.14 2.23
C SER A 129 10.49 -5.83 2.47
N ALA A 130 11.10 -4.70 2.10
CA ALA A 130 10.50 -3.38 2.36
C ALA A 130 9.05 -3.24 1.86
N PRO A 131 8.68 -3.68 0.63
CA PRO A 131 7.29 -3.62 0.17
C PRO A 131 6.34 -4.47 1.01
N ILE A 132 6.76 -5.67 1.44
CA ILE A 132 5.92 -6.58 2.23
C ILE A 132 5.76 -6.06 3.66
N ALA A 133 6.83 -5.56 4.27
CA ALA A 133 6.78 -4.93 5.58
C ALA A 133 5.85 -3.71 5.57
N ALA A 134 5.91 -2.89 4.51
CA ALA A 134 5.03 -1.74 4.34
C ALA A 134 3.56 -2.16 4.16
N LEU A 135 3.29 -3.17 3.35
CA LEU A 135 1.94 -3.70 3.18
C LEU A 135 1.36 -4.24 4.49
N LYS A 136 2.15 -5.01 5.27
CA LYS A 136 1.72 -5.51 6.58
C LYS A 136 1.35 -4.36 7.54
N ARG A 137 2.17 -3.31 7.59
CA ARG A 137 1.90 -2.12 8.42
C ARG A 137 0.67 -1.34 7.96
N ALA A 138 0.47 -1.19 6.65
CA ALA A 138 -0.70 -0.53 6.10
C ALA A 138 -1.99 -1.34 6.38
N ALA A 139 -1.96 -2.66 6.10
CA ALA A 139 -3.09 -3.56 6.31
C ALA A 139 -3.51 -3.69 7.78
N ALA A 140 -2.58 -3.47 8.72
CA ALA A 140 -2.90 -3.41 10.15
C ALA A 140 -3.70 -2.14 10.54
N GLN A 141 -3.70 -1.10 9.71
CA GLN A 141 -4.32 0.19 10.00
C GLN A 141 -5.53 0.51 9.11
N THR A 142 -5.67 -0.15 7.96
CA THR A 142 -6.75 0.13 7.00
C THR A 142 -7.07 -1.08 6.13
N THR A 143 -8.34 -1.18 5.72
CA THR A 143 -8.82 -2.13 4.70
C THR A 143 -8.96 -1.49 3.32
N ASP A 144 -8.59 -0.20 3.20
CA ASP A 144 -8.62 0.53 1.94
C ASP A 144 -7.52 0.01 0.99
N ALA A 145 -7.96 -0.51 -0.17
CA ALA A 145 -7.05 -1.10 -1.14
C ALA A 145 -6.08 -0.08 -1.74
N ALA A 146 -6.51 1.16 -1.96
CA ALA A 146 -5.67 2.19 -2.55
C ALA A 146 -4.51 2.58 -1.61
N GLN A 147 -4.79 2.65 -0.31
CA GLN A 147 -3.77 2.92 0.71
C GLN A 147 -2.77 1.75 0.83
N CYS A 148 -3.26 0.51 0.83
CA CYS A 148 -2.40 -0.69 0.88
C CYS A 148 -1.50 -0.80 -0.37
N LEU A 149 -2.07 -0.60 -1.57
CA LEU A 149 -1.31 -0.62 -2.82
C LEU A 149 -0.31 0.53 -2.89
N ALA A 150 -0.70 1.75 -2.53
CA ALA A 150 0.21 2.89 -2.52
C ALA A 150 1.38 2.66 -1.55
N ALA A 151 1.12 2.15 -0.33
CA ALA A 151 2.16 1.80 0.62
C ALA A 151 3.12 0.73 0.09
N THR A 152 2.60 -0.30 -0.58
CA THR A 152 3.43 -1.37 -1.16
C THR A 152 4.30 -0.85 -2.31
N LEU A 153 3.71 -0.09 -3.23
CA LEU A 153 4.38 0.39 -4.44
C LEU A 153 5.33 1.55 -4.18
N LEU A 154 5.17 2.28 -3.07
CA LEU A 154 6.06 3.37 -2.69
C LEU A 154 7.51 2.88 -2.46
N SER A 155 7.68 1.64 -2.01
CA SER A 155 9.02 1.03 -1.88
C SER A 155 9.71 0.79 -3.23
N CYS A 156 9.00 0.95 -4.36
CA CYS A 156 9.52 0.72 -5.70
C CYS A 156 9.91 2.02 -6.44
N VAL A 157 9.67 3.19 -5.83
CA VAL A 157 9.80 4.49 -6.50
C VAL A 157 10.38 5.55 -5.57
N ASP A 158 11.33 6.34 -6.10
CA ASP A 158 12.01 7.39 -5.34
C ASP A 158 11.49 8.79 -5.64
N THR A 159 10.79 8.98 -6.77
CA THR A 159 10.32 10.29 -7.23
C THR A 159 8.84 10.26 -7.63
N ALA A 160 8.21 11.44 -7.62
CA ALA A 160 6.84 11.61 -8.09
C ALA A 160 6.66 11.19 -9.56
N ALA A 161 7.65 11.45 -10.41
CA ALA A 161 7.63 11.06 -11.82
C ALA A 161 7.71 9.53 -11.99
N ALA A 162 8.56 8.86 -11.21
CA ALA A 162 8.64 7.39 -11.21
C ALA A 162 7.34 6.76 -10.69
N ALA A 163 6.73 7.36 -9.65
CA ALA A 163 5.42 6.96 -9.14
C ALA A 163 4.31 7.08 -10.21
N GLU A 164 4.29 8.18 -10.95
CA GLU A 164 3.33 8.42 -12.04
C GLU A 164 3.49 7.40 -13.16
N ALA A 165 4.71 7.21 -13.66
CA ALA A 165 5.02 6.21 -14.69
C ALA A 165 4.64 4.78 -14.26
N LEU A 166 4.88 4.43 -12.99
CA LEU A 166 4.48 3.13 -12.45
C LEU A 166 2.95 2.98 -12.41
N GLY A 167 2.23 4.01 -11.95
CA GLY A 167 0.77 4.02 -11.91
C GLY A 167 0.15 3.85 -13.29
N GLU A 168 0.65 4.58 -14.29
CA GLU A 168 0.19 4.48 -15.68
C GLU A 168 0.42 3.09 -16.27
N ARG A 169 1.61 2.53 -16.07
CA ARG A 169 1.96 1.19 -16.57
C ARG A 169 1.10 0.09 -15.96
N LEU A 170 0.70 0.25 -14.69
CA LEU A 170 -0.19 -0.68 -14.00
C LEU A 170 -1.67 -0.44 -14.27
N ARG A 171 -2.02 0.64 -15.00
CA ARG A 171 -3.40 1.12 -15.15
C ARG A 171 -4.08 1.29 -13.79
N ALA A 172 -3.33 1.89 -12.85
CA ALA A 172 -3.79 2.11 -11.50
C ALA A 172 -4.99 3.06 -11.46
N ASP A 173 -5.89 2.87 -10.50
CA ASP A 173 -7.00 3.80 -10.31
C ASP A 173 -6.50 5.18 -9.84
N ARG A 174 -7.37 6.18 -9.99
CA ARG A 174 -7.05 7.58 -9.71
C ARG A 174 -6.63 7.79 -8.25
N VAL A 175 -7.27 7.10 -7.30
CA VAL A 175 -7.01 7.29 -5.87
C VAL A 175 -5.62 6.75 -5.53
N THR A 176 -5.33 5.51 -5.94
CA THR A 176 -4.02 4.89 -5.72
C THR A 176 -2.90 5.68 -6.38
N SER A 177 -3.10 6.12 -7.63
CA SER A 177 -2.11 6.90 -8.38
C SER A 177 -1.80 8.24 -7.70
N LEU A 178 -2.84 8.92 -7.21
CA LEU A 178 -2.68 10.19 -6.50
C LEU A 178 -1.96 10.01 -5.16
N LEU A 179 -2.31 8.97 -4.39
CA LEU A 179 -1.64 8.65 -3.12
C LEU A 179 -0.17 8.33 -3.34
N LEU A 180 0.14 7.44 -4.28
CA LEU A 180 1.51 7.04 -4.59
C LEU A 180 2.37 8.23 -5.02
N ARG A 181 1.88 9.05 -5.96
CA ARG A 181 2.61 10.23 -6.45
C ARG A 181 2.87 11.26 -5.36
N ARG A 182 1.86 11.55 -4.53
CA ARG A 182 1.99 12.53 -3.44
C ARG A 182 2.87 12.04 -2.30
N ALA A 183 2.83 10.74 -1.99
CA ALA A 183 3.70 10.13 -1.00
C ALA A 183 5.17 10.11 -1.49
N ALA A 184 5.40 9.77 -2.76
CA ALA A 184 6.73 9.82 -3.36
C ALA A 184 7.31 11.25 -3.39
N ALA A 185 6.48 12.25 -3.73
CA ALA A 185 6.89 13.67 -3.69
C ALA A 185 7.27 14.16 -2.27
N ALA A 186 6.69 13.54 -1.24
CA ALA A 186 6.89 13.93 0.16
C ALA A 186 8.11 13.27 0.83
N ARG A 187 8.78 12.31 0.17
CA ARG A 187 9.82 11.46 0.79
C ARG A 187 10.89 12.26 1.55
N ALA A 188 11.52 13.23 0.90
CA ALA A 188 12.57 14.06 1.50
C ALA A 188 12.07 14.92 2.68
N LEU A 189 10.83 15.41 2.62
CA LEU A 189 10.22 16.14 3.73
C LEU A 189 9.94 15.22 4.92
N CYS A 190 9.40 14.01 4.66
CA CYS A 190 9.14 13.02 5.70
C CYS A 190 10.43 12.61 6.43
N GLU A 191 11.55 12.46 5.73
CA GLU A 191 12.87 12.18 6.34
C GLU A 191 13.32 13.32 7.26
N ARG A 192 13.19 14.58 6.82
CA ARG A 192 13.53 15.74 7.68
C ARG A 192 12.62 15.85 8.90
N VAL A 193 11.33 15.54 8.76
CA VAL A 193 10.39 15.54 9.89
C VAL A 193 10.79 14.54 10.97
N GLU A 194 11.39 13.39 10.61
CA GLU A 194 11.90 12.46 11.62
C GLU A 194 13.00 13.05 12.49
N HIS A 195 13.84 13.90 11.89
CA HIS A 195 14.86 14.68 12.56
C HIS A 195 14.31 15.97 13.19
N MET A 196 13.00 16.00 13.47
CA MET A 196 12.30 17.04 14.22
C MET A 196 12.31 18.42 13.52
N ASP A 197 12.45 18.44 12.19
CA ASP A 197 12.41 19.65 11.39
C ASP A 197 10.98 20.18 11.22
N ILE A 198 10.64 21.23 11.98
CA ILE A 198 9.34 21.89 11.94
C ILE A 198 9.09 22.60 10.60
N HIS A 199 10.14 23.07 9.91
CA HIS A 199 9.99 23.70 8.60
C HIS A 199 9.57 22.63 7.59
N ALA A 200 10.21 21.46 7.62
CA ALA A 200 9.79 20.34 6.78
C ALA A 200 8.35 19.88 7.08
N LEU A 201 7.95 19.87 8.35
CA LEU A 201 6.57 19.54 8.74
C LEU A 201 5.55 20.54 8.18
N PHE A 202 5.87 21.83 8.22
CA PHE A 202 5.04 22.89 7.65
C PHE A 202 4.97 22.81 6.12
N ASP A 203 6.11 22.65 5.45
CA ASP A 203 6.19 22.50 4.00
C ASP A 203 5.40 21.27 3.53
N LEU A 204 5.47 20.16 4.31
CA LEU A 204 4.68 18.96 4.05
C LEU A 204 3.19 19.23 4.20
N ALA A 205 2.77 19.94 5.25
CA ALA A 205 1.39 20.36 5.45
C ALA A 205 0.89 21.26 4.29
N GLN A 206 1.72 22.17 3.77
CA GLN A 206 1.38 22.98 2.60
C GLN A 206 1.28 22.14 1.33
N MET A 207 2.29 21.30 1.06
CA MET A 207 2.32 20.39 -0.09
C MET A 207 1.07 19.50 -0.11
N TRP A 208 0.64 19.06 1.07
CA TRP A 208 -0.54 18.22 1.20
C TRP A 208 -1.86 18.96 1.27
N ARG A 209 -1.82 20.30 1.22
CA ARG A 209 -2.98 21.17 1.39
C ARG A 209 -3.73 20.88 2.69
N ALA A 210 -2.97 20.57 3.75
CA ALA A 210 -3.50 20.21 5.06
C ALA A 210 -4.18 21.42 5.76
N PHE A 211 -3.96 22.64 5.30
CA PHE A 211 -4.66 23.82 5.81
C PHE A 211 -6.03 24.05 5.13
N ASP A 212 -6.34 23.30 4.08
CA ASP A 212 -7.65 23.34 3.41
C ASP A 212 -8.59 22.31 4.05
N SER A 213 -9.87 22.65 4.21
CA SER A 213 -10.87 21.88 4.97
C SER A 213 -11.27 20.52 4.38
N GLY A 214 -10.70 20.08 3.24
CA GLY A 214 -11.31 19.04 2.40
C GLY A 214 -10.43 17.90 1.89
N ARG A 215 -9.25 17.62 2.47
CA ARG A 215 -8.44 16.46 2.03
C ARG A 215 -8.08 15.53 3.19
N ASP A 216 -8.32 14.23 3.00
CA ASP A 216 -7.90 13.18 3.92
C ASP A 216 -6.36 13.03 3.88
N ILE A 217 -5.69 13.81 4.72
CA ILE A 217 -4.25 13.70 4.99
C ILE A 217 -3.91 12.39 5.71
N GLY A 218 -4.88 11.75 6.38
CA GLY A 218 -4.68 10.52 7.12
C GLY A 218 -4.25 9.38 6.20
N ALA A 219 -4.81 9.31 4.99
CA ALA A 219 -4.38 8.35 3.98
C ALA A 219 -2.91 8.51 3.58
N LEU A 220 -2.44 9.75 3.39
CA LEU A 220 -1.04 10.02 3.05
C LEU A 220 -0.09 9.71 4.21
N VAL A 221 -0.47 10.10 5.42
CA VAL A 221 0.27 9.75 6.63
C VAL A 221 0.43 8.24 6.74
N ARG A 222 -0.66 7.47 6.63
CA ARG A 222 -0.60 6.00 6.68
C ARG A 222 0.30 5.40 5.60
N VAL A 223 0.24 5.89 4.37
CA VAL A 223 1.10 5.43 3.27
C VAL A 223 2.58 5.72 3.53
N CYS A 224 2.90 6.93 4.01
CA CYS A 224 4.27 7.32 4.31
C CYS A 224 4.82 6.59 5.54
N GLU A 225 4.05 6.50 6.63
CA GLU A 225 4.44 5.80 7.86
C GLU A 225 4.54 4.29 7.66
N ALA A 226 3.79 3.72 6.72
CA ALA A 226 3.97 2.32 6.34
C ALA A 226 5.40 2.03 5.83
N GLN A 227 6.18 3.02 5.40
CA GLN A 227 7.60 2.79 5.04
C GLN A 227 8.52 2.65 6.26
N ARG A 228 8.00 2.92 7.47
CA ARG A 228 8.79 3.15 8.69
C ARG A 228 8.24 2.31 9.83
N THR A 229 9.00 2.19 10.92
CA THR A 229 8.57 1.44 12.11
C THR A 229 7.88 2.31 13.16
N ASP A 230 8.03 3.63 13.09
CA ASP A 230 7.39 4.56 14.00
C ASP A 230 6.21 5.31 13.36
N ALA A 231 5.26 5.71 14.19
CA ALA A 231 4.11 6.54 13.81
C ALA A 231 4.33 8.01 14.18
N ARG A 232 5.55 8.53 13.98
CA ARG A 232 5.94 9.87 14.43
C ARG A 232 5.27 10.97 13.60
N LEU A 233 5.21 10.81 12.29
CA LEU A 233 4.66 11.81 11.36
C LEU A 233 3.20 12.14 11.68
N GLY A 234 2.37 11.11 11.90
CA GLY A 234 0.97 11.23 12.24
C GLY A 234 0.76 11.89 13.59
N ARG A 235 1.56 11.56 14.62
CA ARG A 235 1.52 12.25 15.92
C ARG A 235 1.89 13.73 15.80
N MET A 236 2.96 14.05 15.06
CA MET A 236 3.37 15.44 14.86
C MET A 236 2.31 16.25 14.11
N LEU A 237 1.76 15.71 13.02
CA LEU A 237 0.71 16.40 12.24
C LEU A 237 -0.59 16.55 13.02
N SER A 238 -1.05 15.51 13.72
CA SER A 238 -2.29 15.57 14.53
C SER A 238 -2.17 16.57 15.70
N THR A 239 -0.98 16.73 16.27
CA THR A 239 -0.70 17.71 17.32
C THR A 239 -0.59 19.13 16.76
N ALA A 240 0.16 19.32 15.67
CA ALA A 240 0.55 20.64 15.19
C ALA A 240 -0.50 21.30 14.28
N LEU A 241 -1.23 20.53 13.47
CA LEU A 241 -2.17 21.08 12.48
C LEU A 241 -3.33 21.87 13.10
N PRO A 242 -3.97 21.44 14.21
CA PRO A 242 -5.03 22.23 14.83
C PRO A 242 -4.56 23.64 15.23
N ALA A 243 -3.37 23.73 15.83
CA ALA A 243 -2.78 25.01 16.23
C ALA A 243 -2.48 25.93 15.03
N ALA A 244 -1.96 25.37 13.94
CA ALA A 244 -1.71 26.14 12.72
C ALA A 244 -2.99 26.57 12.00
N ARG A 245 -4.03 25.71 11.98
CA ARG A 245 -5.32 26.03 11.33
C ARG A 245 -6.07 27.15 12.05
N ALA A 246 -5.86 27.32 13.35
CA ALA A 246 -6.41 28.44 14.11
C ALA A 246 -5.87 29.82 13.66
N ILE A 247 -4.69 29.84 13.00
CA ILE A 247 -4.11 31.07 12.45
C ILE A 247 -4.70 31.33 11.07
N SER A 248 -5.52 32.39 10.97
CA SER A 248 -6.23 32.78 9.76
C SER A 248 -5.67 34.07 9.15
N ALA A 249 -5.78 34.21 7.82
CA ALA A 249 -5.44 35.45 7.14
C ALA A 249 -6.37 36.61 7.53
N ALA A 250 -7.59 36.33 7.98
CA ALA A 250 -8.56 37.35 8.39
C ALA A 250 -8.08 38.08 9.65
N THR A 251 -7.66 37.33 10.67
CA THR A 251 -7.13 37.86 11.93
C THR A 251 -5.88 38.73 11.73
N LEU A 252 -5.04 38.38 10.74
CA LEU A 252 -3.84 39.16 10.41
C LEU A 252 -4.15 40.46 9.67
N LYS A 253 -5.16 40.45 8.80
CA LYS A 253 -5.63 41.67 8.14
C LYS A 253 -6.24 42.66 9.12
N GLU A 254 -6.98 42.17 10.11
CA GLU A 254 -7.50 42.98 11.23
C GLU A 254 -6.37 43.62 12.05
N SER A 255 -5.20 42.98 12.09
CA SER A 255 -3.99 43.48 12.75
C SER A 255 -3.16 44.44 11.87
N GLY A 256 -3.68 44.85 10.70
CA GLY A 256 -3.04 45.84 9.81
C GLY A 256 -2.06 45.26 8.77
N VAL A 257 -1.91 43.94 8.70
CA VAL A 257 -0.96 43.28 7.79
C VAL A 257 -1.58 43.11 6.40
N ASN A 258 -0.96 43.68 5.37
CA ASN A 258 -1.48 43.66 3.99
C ASN A 258 -0.41 43.30 2.95
N GLY A 259 -0.87 42.92 1.75
CA GLY A 259 0.00 42.66 0.60
C GLY A 259 0.87 41.39 0.73
N PRO A 260 2.04 41.33 0.07
CA PRO A 260 2.93 40.17 0.07
C PRO A 260 3.37 39.71 1.47
N GLN A 261 3.50 40.66 2.40
CA GLN A 261 3.87 40.42 3.80
C GLN A 261 2.85 39.56 4.54
N LEU A 262 1.58 39.57 4.13
CA LEU A 262 0.53 38.77 4.74
C LEU A 262 0.82 37.26 4.62
N GLY A 263 1.30 36.81 3.46
CA GLY A 263 1.61 35.40 3.22
C GLY A 263 2.78 34.91 4.06
N GLU A 264 3.85 35.70 4.12
CA GLU A 264 5.05 35.39 4.91
C GLU A 264 4.75 35.38 6.41
N GLN A 265 4.02 36.39 6.91
CA GLN A 265 3.64 36.45 8.32
C GLN A 265 2.67 35.33 8.70
N LEU A 266 1.70 35.00 7.84
CA LEU A 266 0.82 33.85 8.06
C LEU A 266 1.61 32.54 8.16
N ALA A 267 2.57 32.33 7.26
CA ALA A 267 3.42 31.14 7.30
C ALA A 267 4.32 31.10 8.54
N GLN A 268 4.88 32.24 8.96
CA GLN A 268 5.68 32.34 10.18
C GLN A 268 4.85 32.04 11.43
N GLN A 269 3.70 32.68 11.59
CA GLN A 269 2.85 32.47 12.76
C GLN A 269 2.31 31.04 12.86
N ARG A 270 1.98 30.42 11.72
CA ARG A 270 1.59 29.00 11.69
C ARG A 270 2.73 28.10 12.14
N ARG A 271 3.96 28.31 11.66
CA ARG A 271 5.14 27.55 12.11
C ARG A 271 5.38 27.71 13.60
N ASP A 272 5.26 28.93 14.14
CA ASP A 272 5.45 29.18 15.56
C ASP A 272 4.35 28.52 16.41
N ALA A 273 3.10 28.51 15.92
CA ALA A 273 2.00 27.78 16.55
C ALA A 273 2.24 26.27 16.56
N MET A 274 2.73 25.70 15.44
CA MET A 274 3.12 24.29 15.36
C MET A 274 4.24 23.96 16.34
N ARG A 275 5.28 24.80 16.40
CA ARG A 275 6.41 24.63 17.33
C ARG A 275 5.94 24.59 18.78
N ARG A 276 5.13 25.56 19.20
CA ARG A 276 4.59 25.61 20.58
C ARG A 276 3.77 24.36 20.92
N ALA A 277 2.90 23.92 20.00
CA ALA A 277 2.10 22.72 20.21
C ALA A 277 2.96 21.46 20.37
N LEU A 278 4.02 21.33 19.55
CA LEU A 278 4.92 20.19 19.61
C LEU A 278 5.79 20.15 20.88
N HIS A 279 6.30 21.30 21.35
CA HIS A 279 7.00 21.37 22.64
C HIS A 279 6.07 21.03 23.81
N ALA A 280 4.85 21.57 23.82
CA ALA A 280 3.87 21.27 24.87
C ALA A 280 3.53 19.77 24.94
N ALA A 281 3.61 19.06 23.81
CA ALA A 281 3.39 17.61 23.73
C ALA A 281 4.66 16.76 23.95
N GLY A 282 5.82 17.37 24.21
CA GLY A 282 7.09 16.65 24.37
C GLY A 282 7.58 15.95 23.09
N LEU A 283 7.09 16.38 21.92
CA LEU A 283 7.46 15.81 20.61
C LEU A 283 8.65 16.54 19.96
N VAL A 284 9.00 17.71 20.49
CA VAL A 284 10.19 18.47 20.12
C VAL A 284 10.87 18.99 21.40
N THR A 285 12.21 18.85 21.48
CA THR A 285 13.03 19.40 22.57
C THR A 285 13.22 20.89 22.41
#